data_AF-A0A8T4U8W8-F1
#
_entry.id   AF-A0A8T4U8W8-F1
#
_cell.length_a   1.000
_cell.length_b   1.000
_cell.length_c   1.000
_cell.angle_alpha   90.00
_cell.angle_beta   90.00
_cell.angle_gamma   90.00
#
_symmetry.space_group_name_H-M   'P 1'
#
loop_
_entity.id
_entity.type
_entity.pdbx_description
1 polymer ?
#
loop_
_entity_poly.entity_id
_entity_poly.type
_entity_poly.pdbx_seq_one_letter_code
_entity_poly.pdbx_strand_id
1 'polypeptide(L)'
;MVNFLRSKAMFQIILVVTMSFFISSVFAQTEEVLVEDSCCAVAKNGETCVSGISQEDCSEGFVGFGGCSVINACVASGCCVSEDGCYDGSSQVACGLISESEFYDAQYCNNFDVCVPKCCVMDTQCALLGEEECVFNNGEIRSDILLESECVNVCEKMDTGCCVSEDGCIFGALENCEGEPFPGEYCSNILECKDVCLKHSFTDCGGPNNEDVYWYDSCGNLEDVSADCDSTGESGSTSGCGDSDGDLRGDSCISWDCTNVWDSLIVDENGDGDLVDVITRKHGDSWCEYQAAVGPTLDLPGSTHYRHYCLKGQEMVEQCSSDRSRICMYGELKFSPTTSMSAGSCVENLWEGCSEATTKLDCEDPSLMCVWLGGSEEETVAPSFEISFGYDSFSKELLISGGKYLDESVTDDQIYIKD
;
A
#
# COMPACT_ATOMS: atom_id res chain seq x y z
N MET A 1 -69.23 56.01 19.03
CA MET A 1 -69.21 54.53 19.18
C MET A 1 -68.89 53.81 17.86
N VAL A 2 -69.44 54.23 16.70
CA VAL A 2 -69.19 53.61 15.38
C VAL A 2 -67.73 53.69 14.91
N ASN A 3 -67.02 54.80 15.20
CA ASN A 3 -65.61 54.96 14.79
C ASN A 3 -64.64 54.07 15.58
N PHE A 4 -65.00 53.70 16.81
CA PHE A 4 -64.18 52.83 17.66
C PHE A 4 -64.24 51.36 17.20
N LEU A 5 -65.42 50.92 16.75
CA LEU A 5 -65.61 49.59 16.17
C LEU A 5 -64.86 49.44 14.83
N ARG A 6 -64.88 50.49 13.99
CA ARG A 6 -64.14 50.51 12.72
C ARG A 6 -62.62 50.51 12.93
N SER A 7 -62.13 51.25 13.93
CA SER A 7 -60.70 51.27 14.26
C SER A 7 -60.21 49.93 14.80
N LYS A 8 -61.03 49.22 15.62
CA LYS A 8 -60.68 47.87 16.09
C LYS A 8 -60.68 46.84 14.98
N ALA A 9 -61.66 46.90 14.07
CA ALA A 9 -61.73 45.99 12.93
C ALA A 9 -60.53 46.16 11.99
N MET A 10 -60.12 47.40 11.69
CA MET A 10 -58.94 47.63 10.86
C MET A 10 -57.64 47.18 11.54
N PHE A 11 -57.49 47.40 12.85
CA PHE A 11 -56.30 46.93 13.57
C PHE A 11 -56.20 45.40 13.58
N GLN A 12 -57.32 44.69 13.76
CA GLN A 12 -57.34 43.23 13.71
C GLN A 12 -57.03 42.68 12.32
N ILE A 13 -57.52 43.32 11.26
CA ILE A 13 -57.20 42.91 9.88
C ILE A 13 -55.71 43.11 9.59
N ILE A 14 -55.14 44.25 9.98
CA ILE A 14 -53.70 44.52 9.78
C ILE A 14 -52.86 43.48 10.54
N LEU A 15 -53.22 43.16 11.78
CA LEU A 15 -52.47 42.22 12.62
C LEU A 15 -52.46 40.80 12.02
N VAL A 16 -53.61 40.34 11.52
CA VAL A 16 -53.71 39.04 10.83
C VAL A 16 -52.87 39.02 9.55
N VAL A 17 -52.94 40.08 8.73
CA VAL A 17 -52.15 40.15 7.48
C VAL A 17 -50.66 40.18 7.77
N THR A 18 -50.21 40.92 8.79
CA THR A 18 -48.80 40.97 9.17
C THR A 18 -48.30 39.65 9.75
N MET A 19 -49.09 38.95 10.59
CA MET A 19 -48.68 37.62 11.10
C MET A 19 -48.64 36.57 9.98
N SER A 20 -49.52 36.67 8.97
CA SER A 20 -49.52 35.77 7.81
C SER A 20 -48.21 35.90 7.01
N PHE A 21 -47.70 37.11 6.85
CA PHE A 21 -46.45 37.38 6.11
C PHE A 21 -45.19 36.95 6.89
N PHE A 22 -45.19 37.07 8.22
CA PHE A 22 -44.07 36.63 9.06
C PHE A 22 -43.92 35.10 9.10
N ILE A 23 -45.03 34.36 9.03
CA ILE A 23 -44.99 32.89 8.99
C ILE A 23 -44.39 32.40 7.66
N SER A 24 -44.71 33.05 6.54
CA SER A 24 -44.14 32.70 5.23
C SER A 24 -42.63 32.94 5.11
N SER A 25 -42.06 33.86 5.89
CA SER A 25 -40.61 34.13 5.90
C SER A 25 -39.78 33.22 6.81
N VAL A 26 -40.41 32.48 7.74
CA VAL A 26 -39.72 31.58 8.68
C VAL A 26 -39.61 30.14 8.13
N PHE A 27 -40.42 29.79 7.13
CA PHE A 27 -40.37 28.48 6.45
C PHE A 27 -39.54 28.45 5.16
N ALA A 28 -38.76 29.51 4.88
CA ALA A 28 -37.66 29.40 3.92
C ALA A 28 -36.48 28.68 4.62
N GLN A 29 -36.69 27.41 4.97
CA GLN A 29 -35.57 26.51 5.21
C GLN A 29 -34.91 26.30 3.85
N THR A 30 -33.64 26.66 3.74
CA THR A 30 -32.76 26.07 2.76
C THR A 30 -32.81 24.57 2.98
N GLU A 31 -33.39 23.83 2.04
CA GLU A 31 -33.06 22.41 1.87
C GLU A 31 -31.54 22.39 1.68
N GLU A 32 -30.82 21.89 2.67
CA GLU A 32 -29.57 21.23 2.37
C GLU A 32 -29.95 20.07 1.46
N VAL A 33 -29.63 20.23 0.17
CA VAL A 33 -29.64 19.13 -0.77
C VAL A 33 -28.69 18.10 -0.19
N LEU A 34 -29.24 17.04 0.40
CA LEU A 34 -28.55 15.80 0.63
C LEU A 34 -27.89 15.46 -0.71
N VAL A 35 -26.56 15.48 -0.74
CA VAL A 35 -25.77 15.03 -1.89
C VAL A 35 -26.37 13.69 -2.29
N GLU A 36 -26.96 13.63 -3.49
CA GLU A 36 -27.43 12.36 -4.04
C GLU A 36 -26.21 11.46 -4.09
N ASP A 37 -26.26 10.37 -3.32
CA ASP A 37 -25.24 9.34 -3.27
C ASP A 37 -25.31 8.58 -4.61
N SER A 38 -24.87 9.25 -5.68
CA SER A 38 -24.83 8.74 -7.05
C SER A 38 -23.51 8.01 -7.28
N CYS A 39 -23.48 7.14 -8.29
CA CYS A 39 -22.27 6.50 -8.75
C CYS A 39 -22.20 6.52 -10.28
N CYS A 40 -21.00 6.56 -10.80
CA CYS A 40 -20.73 6.22 -12.19
C CYS A 40 -19.67 5.12 -12.28
N ALA A 41 -19.97 4.07 -13.04
CA ALA A 41 -19.01 3.01 -13.32
C ALA A 41 -17.80 3.55 -14.11
N VAL A 42 -18.02 4.38 -15.13
CA VAL A 42 -16.94 5.01 -15.92
C VAL A 42 -17.27 6.48 -16.16
N ALA A 43 -16.51 7.39 -15.54
CA ALA A 43 -16.65 8.82 -15.73
C ALA A 43 -16.01 9.27 -17.06
N LYS A 44 -16.43 10.42 -17.60
CA LYS A 44 -15.91 10.95 -18.87
C LYS A 44 -14.42 11.31 -18.85
N ASN A 45 -13.85 11.53 -17.66
CA ASN A 45 -12.43 11.75 -17.45
C ASN A 45 -11.62 10.43 -17.37
N GLY A 46 -12.28 9.27 -17.46
CA GLY A 46 -11.65 7.95 -17.42
C GLY A 46 -11.57 7.33 -16.03
N GLU A 47 -11.97 8.05 -14.97
CA GLU A 47 -12.04 7.48 -13.63
C GLU A 47 -13.16 6.44 -13.53
N THR A 48 -12.94 5.39 -12.74
CA THR A 48 -13.90 4.30 -12.57
C THR A 48 -14.49 4.29 -11.17
N CYS A 49 -15.77 3.90 -11.06
CA CYS A 49 -16.47 3.73 -9.79
C CYS A 49 -16.45 4.99 -8.93
N VAL A 50 -16.81 6.12 -9.55
CA VAL A 50 -16.81 7.45 -8.95
C VAL A 50 -18.16 7.76 -8.31
N SER A 51 -18.17 8.01 -7.00
CA SER A 51 -19.36 8.44 -6.28
C SER A 51 -19.59 9.96 -6.36
N GLY A 52 -20.83 10.41 -6.17
CA GLY A 52 -21.20 11.83 -6.11
C GLY A 52 -21.11 12.60 -7.44
N ILE A 53 -21.06 11.87 -8.56
CA ILE A 53 -20.93 12.43 -9.91
C ILE A 53 -22.30 12.67 -10.56
N SER A 54 -22.37 13.63 -11.49
CA SER A 54 -23.59 13.91 -12.24
C SER A 54 -23.82 12.89 -13.37
N GLN A 55 -25.08 12.67 -13.78
CA GLN A 55 -25.38 11.84 -14.96
C GLN A 55 -24.70 12.38 -16.23
N GLU A 56 -24.48 13.69 -16.30
CA GLU A 56 -23.87 14.35 -17.44
C GLU A 56 -22.38 14.08 -17.54
N ASP A 57 -21.70 13.87 -16.41
CA ASP A 57 -20.27 13.57 -16.34
C ASP A 57 -19.98 12.07 -16.34
N CYS A 58 -21.03 11.24 -16.27
CA CYS A 58 -20.93 9.80 -16.38
C CYS A 58 -20.94 9.33 -17.84
N SER A 59 -19.95 8.54 -18.23
CA SER A 59 -19.89 7.89 -19.54
C SER A 59 -20.71 6.61 -19.54
N GLU A 60 -20.55 5.77 -18.51
CA GLU A 60 -21.21 4.47 -18.42
C GLU A 60 -21.56 4.08 -16.97
N GLY A 61 -22.67 3.35 -16.79
CA GLY A 61 -23.06 2.78 -15.51
C GLY A 61 -23.48 3.81 -14.45
N PHE A 62 -24.21 4.85 -14.84
CA PHE A 62 -24.74 5.83 -13.89
C PHE A 62 -25.85 5.23 -13.01
N VAL A 63 -25.72 5.42 -11.70
CA VAL A 63 -26.76 5.15 -10.71
C VAL A 63 -27.00 6.40 -9.88
N GLY A 64 -28.24 6.89 -9.86
CA GLY A 64 -28.58 8.13 -9.14
C GLY A 64 -28.81 7.98 -7.64
N PHE A 65 -28.59 6.79 -7.07
CA PHE A 65 -28.85 6.49 -5.66
C PHE A 65 -28.10 5.23 -5.18
N GLY A 66 -27.48 5.29 -4.00
CA GLY A 66 -26.88 4.15 -3.30
C GLY A 66 -25.35 4.02 -3.42
N GLY A 67 -24.64 5.03 -3.93
CA GLY A 67 -23.18 4.99 -4.10
C GLY A 67 -22.72 3.89 -5.07
N CYS A 68 -21.42 3.61 -5.14
CA CYS A 68 -20.89 2.60 -6.07
C CYS A 68 -21.03 1.15 -5.61
N SER A 69 -21.44 0.94 -4.36
CA SER A 69 -21.70 -0.39 -3.78
C SER A 69 -22.88 -1.14 -4.40
N VAL A 70 -23.74 -0.44 -5.15
CA VAL A 70 -24.86 -1.06 -5.87
C VAL A 70 -24.49 -1.57 -7.28
N ILE A 71 -23.28 -1.25 -7.75
CA ILE A 71 -22.78 -1.73 -9.05
C ILE A 71 -21.84 -2.91 -8.77
N ASN A 72 -22.29 -4.13 -9.04
CA ASN A 72 -21.46 -5.33 -8.81
C ASN A 72 -20.08 -5.24 -9.46
N ALA A 73 -19.95 -4.64 -10.65
CA ALA A 73 -18.68 -4.50 -11.33
C ALA A 73 -17.69 -3.52 -10.63
N CYS A 74 -18.22 -2.63 -9.77
CA CYS A 74 -17.41 -1.75 -8.93
C CYS A 74 -17.07 -2.37 -7.57
N VAL A 75 -17.89 -3.33 -7.11
CA VAL A 75 -17.68 -4.06 -5.85
C VAL A 75 -16.76 -5.27 -6.06
N ALA A 76 -16.84 -5.91 -7.22
CA ALA A 76 -15.99 -7.04 -7.56
C ALA A 76 -14.54 -6.57 -7.65
N SER A 77 -13.76 -6.92 -6.62
CA SER A 77 -12.31 -6.76 -6.58
C SER A 77 -11.67 -8.12 -6.86
N GLY A 78 -10.67 -8.12 -7.73
CA GLY A 78 -10.01 -9.34 -8.16
C GLY A 78 -8.73 -9.05 -8.92
N CYS A 79 -8.21 -10.05 -9.61
CA CYS A 79 -7.04 -9.86 -10.45
C CYS A 79 -7.46 -9.41 -11.85
N CYS A 80 -6.89 -8.31 -12.32
CA CYS A 80 -6.92 -7.98 -13.74
C CYS A 80 -5.62 -8.43 -14.40
N VAL A 81 -5.73 -9.29 -15.42
CA VAL A 81 -4.58 -9.77 -16.21
C VAL A 81 -4.67 -9.15 -17.59
N SER A 82 -3.61 -8.48 -18.05
CA SER A 82 -3.50 -7.90 -19.39
C SER A 82 -2.11 -8.13 -19.97
N GLU A 83 -1.89 -7.78 -21.24
CA GLU A 83 -0.53 -7.76 -21.82
C GLU A 83 0.38 -6.80 -21.02
N ASP A 84 -0.11 -5.61 -20.66
CA ASP A 84 0.66 -4.58 -19.94
C ASP A 84 0.97 -4.93 -18.46
N GLY A 85 0.53 -6.09 -17.98
CA GLY A 85 0.80 -6.58 -16.63
C GLY A 85 -0.44 -7.04 -15.87
N CYS A 86 -0.22 -7.36 -14.59
CA CYS A 86 -1.25 -7.86 -13.68
C CYS A 86 -1.49 -6.89 -12.53
N TYR A 87 -2.76 -6.63 -12.24
CA TYR A 87 -3.19 -5.62 -11.28
C TYR A 87 -4.08 -6.26 -10.22
N ASP A 88 -3.52 -6.49 -9.04
CA ASP A 88 -4.25 -6.99 -7.87
C ASP A 88 -5.29 -5.97 -7.39
N GLY A 89 -6.41 -6.47 -6.86
CA GLY A 89 -7.46 -5.65 -6.26
C GLY A 89 -8.26 -4.79 -7.25
N SER A 90 -8.06 -4.95 -8.55
CA SER A 90 -8.73 -4.17 -9.59
C SER A 90 -10.25 -4.38 -9.56
N SER A 91 -11.02 -3.33 -9.86
CA SER A 91 -12.45 -3.51 -10.12
C SER A 91 -12.67 -4.14 -11.50
N GLN A 92 -13.76 -4.87 -11.68
CA GLN A 92 -14.13 -5.42 -13.00
C GLN A 92 -14.26 -4.31 -14.05
N VAL A 93 -14.74 -3.11 -13.65
CA VAL A 93 -14.85 -1.96 -14.56
C VAL A 93 -13.48 -1.44 -14.97
N ALA A 94 -12.57 -1.24 -14.01
CA ALA A 94 -11.21 -0.79 -14.29
C ALA A 94 -10.49 -1.77 -15.22
N CYS A 95 -10.64 -3.07 -14.96
CA CYS A 95 -10.05 -4.09 -15.81
C CYS A 95 -10.58 -4.01 -17.23
N GLY A 96 -11.91 -3.87 -17.41
CA GLY A 96 -12.55 -3.80 -18.72
C GLY A 96 -12.20 -2.57 -19.57
N LEU A 97 -11.50 -1.57 -19.02
CA LEU A 97 -10.98 -0.43 -19.79
C LEU A 97 -9.61 -0.69 -20.41
N ILE A 98 -8.89 -1.70 -19.92
CA ILE A 98 -7.59 -2.12 -20.46
C ILE A 98 -7.86 -2.98 -21.69
N SER A 99 -7.15 -2.70 -22.78
CA SER A 99 -7.27 -3.51 -24.01
C SER A 99 -6.70 -4.91 -23.76
N GLU A 100 -7.44 -5.93 -24.21
CA GLU A 100 -7.01 -7.33 -24.12
C GLU A 100 -6.79 -7.82 -22.69
N SER A 101 -7.57 -7.30 -21.73
CA SER A 101 -7.55 -7.74 -20.34
C SER A 101 -8.62 -8.78 -20.02
N GLU A 102 -8.37 -9.55 -18.97
CA GLU A 102 -9.31 -10.51 -18.39
C GLU A 102 -9.37 -10.34 -16.87
N PHE A 103 -10.60 -10.26 -16.34
CA PHE A 103 -10.86 -10.07 -14.92
C PHE A 103 -11.18 -11.40 -14.24
N TYR A 104 -10.53 -11.65 -13.10
CA TYR A 104 -10.67 -12.85 -12.29
C TYR A 104 -11.11 -12.49 -10.88
N ASP A 105 -12.36 -12.84 -10.56
CA ASP A 105 -13.04 -12.48 -9.31
C ASP A 105 -12.44 -13.18 -8.08
N ALA A 106 -12.31 -12.42 -6.97
CA ALA A 106 -11.83 -12.90 -5.66
C ALA A 106 -10.50 -13.68 -5.68
N GLN A 107 -9.68 -13.46 -6.71
CA GLN A 107 -8.40 -14.15 -6.92
C GLN A 107 -7.26 -13.15 -6.88
N TYR A 108 -6.23 -13.44 -6.06
CA TYR A 108 -4.96 -12.73 -6.14
C TYR A 108 -4.25 -13.07 -7.45
N CYS A 109 -3.61 -12.09 -8.07
CA CYS A 109 -2.90 -12.24 -9.33
C CYS A 109 -1.79 -13.28 -9.25
N ASN A 110 -1.16 -13.45 -8.08
CA ASN A 110 -0.14 -14.47 -7.84
C ASN A 110 -0.58 -15.94 -8.08
N ASN A 111 -1.87 -16.19 -8.30
CA ASN A 111 -2.38 -17.51 -8.68
C ASN A 111 -2.25 -17.80 -10.18
N PHE A 112 -1.94 -16.80 -10.99
CA PHE A 112 -1.72 -16.93 -12.42
C PHE A 112 -0.22 -16.91 -12.70
N ASP A 113 0.30 -17.96 -13.33
CA ASP A 113 1.73 -18.09 -13.66
C ASP A 113 2.29 -16.90 -14.47
N VAL A 114 1.44 -16.20 -15.23
CA VAL A 114 1.81 -14.99 -15.99
C VAL A 114 2.02 -13.76 -15.09
N CYS A 115 1.40 -13.77 -13.92
CA CYS A 115 1.45 -12.67 -12.95
C CYS A 115 2.43 -12.92 -11.80
N VAL A 116 3.02 -14.12 -11.71
CA VAL A 116 4.05 -14.42 -10.74
C VAL A 116 5.38 -13.88 -11.29
N PRO A 117 6.01 -12.89 -10.62
CA PRO A 117 7.33 -12.42 -11.00
C PRO A 117 8.33 -13.57 -11.02
N LYS A 118 9.18 -13.60 -12.03
CA LYS A 118 10.21 -14.64 -12.23
C LYS A 118 11.57 -14.00 -12.12
N CYS A 119 12.56 -14.81 -11.80
CA CYS A 119 13.92 -14.30 -11.73
C CYS A 119 14.37 -13.80 -13.10
N CYS A 120 14.70 -12.52 -13.19
CA CYS A 120 15.26 -11.87 -14.34
C CYS A 120 16.75 -11.64 -14.14
N VAL A 121 17.58 -12.23 -15.00
CA VAL A 121 19.03 -12.08 -14.96
C VAL A 121 19.46 -11.03 -15.99
N MET A 122 19.91 -9.87 -15.52
CA MET A 122 20.36 -8.71 -16.29
C MET A 122 21.88 -8.56 -16.17
N ASP A 123 22.62 -9.35 -16.95
CA ASP A 123 24.10 -9.42 -16.99
C ASP A 123 24.77 -9.73 -15.64
N THR A 124 24.86 -8.77 -14.72
CA THR A 124 25.37 -8.95 -13.35
C THR A 124 24.34 -8.68 -12.25
N GLN A 125 23.10 -8.34 -12.62
CA GLN A 125 22.02 -8.00 -11.70
C GLN A 125 20.88 -9.01 -11.83
N CYS A 126 20.25 -9.34 -10.71
CA CYS A 126 19.16 -10.31 -10.67
C CYS A 126 18.03 -9.71 -9.83
N ALA A 127 16.81 -9.76 -10.34
CA ALA A 127 15.62 -9.33 -9.59
C ALA A 127 14.40 -10.15 -10.03
N LEU A 128 13.42 -10.34 -9.15
CA LEU A 128 12.12 -10.86 -9.59
C LEU A 128 11.36 -9.78 -10.35
N LEU A 129 11.21 -9.96 -11.66
CA LEU A 129 10.47 -9.05 -12.54
C LEU A 129 9.36 -9.81 -13.27
N GLY A 130 8.37 -9.05 -13.77
CA GLY A 130 7.45 -9.59 -14.77
C GLY A 130 8.19 -10.00 -16.04
N GLU A 131 7.65 -10.97 -16.81
CA GLU A 131 8.34 -11.45 -18.01
C GLU A 131 8.60 -10.34 -19.03
N GLU A 132 7.62 -9.48 -19.27
CA GLU A 132 7.78 -8.37 -20.22
C GLU A 132 8.80 -7.34 -19.78
N GLU A 133 8.79 -6.98 -18.49
CA GLU A 133 9.77 -6.06 -17.91
C GLU A 133 11.18 -6.63 -17.98
N CYS A 134 11.34 -7.93 -17.75
CA CYS A 134 12.62 -8.60 -17.89
C CYS A 134 13.15 -8.52 -19.33
N VAL A 135 12.30 -8.82 -20.31
CA VAL A 135 12.64 -8.74 -21.74
C VAL A 135 12.94 -7.30 -22.15
N PHE A 136 12.20 -6.32 -21.63
CA PHE A 136 12.44 -4.90 -21.88
C PHE A 136 13.83 -4.47 -21.39
N ASN A 137 14.25 -4.96 -20.22
CA ASN A 137 15.58 -4.74 -19.67
C ASN A 137 16.66 -5.65 -20.30
N ASN A 138 16.33 -6.36 -21.38
CA ASN A 138 17.23 -7.28 -22.07
C ASN A 138 17.80 -8.38 -21.15
N GLY A 139 17.01 -8.79 -20.15
CA GLY A 139 17.35 -9.84 -19.20
C GLY A 139 16.88 -11.22 -19.66
N GLU A 140 17.48 -12.25 -19.06
CA GLU A 140 17.12 -13.65 -19.26
C GLU A 140 16.18 -14.13 -18.14
N ILE A 141 15.03 -14.68 -18.52
CA ILE A 141 14.04 -15.19 -17.56
C ILE A 141 14.41 -16.60 -17.10
N ARG A 142 14.48 -16.76 -15.78
CA ARG A 142 14.64 -18.03 -15.08
C ARG A 142 13.33 -18.41 -14.40
N SER A 143 12.46 -19.07 -15.17
CA SER A 143 11.11 -19.46 -14.75
C SER A 143 11.07 -20.49 -13.62
N ASP A 144 12.20 -21.13 -13.33
CA ASP A 144 12.37 -22.10 -12.25
C ASP A 144 12.58 -21.45 -10.87
N ILE A 145 12.81 -20.13 -10.83
CA ILE A 145 13.15 -19.39 -9.61
C ILE A 145 12.06 -18.35 -9.32
N LEU A 146 11.37 -18.52 -8.19
CA LEU A 146 10.22 -17.71 -7.78
C LEU A 146 10.45 -16.91 -6.48
N LEU A 147 11.62 -17.10 -5.86
CA LEU A 147 12.02 -16.45 -4.62
C LEU A 147 13.12 -15.44 -4.90
N GLU A 148 13.01 -14.25 -4.31
CA GLU A 148 13.96 -13.15 -4.49
C GLU A 148 15.35 -13.56 -4.02
N SER A 149 15.43 -14.20 -2.85
CA SER A 149 16.69 -14.69 -2.28
C SER A 149 17.38 -15.70 -3.20
N GLU A 150 16.62 -16.61 -3.82
CA GLU A 150 17.17 -17.57 -4.78
C GLU A 150 17.59 -16.88 -6.10
N CYS A 151 16.87 -15.85 -6.52
CA CYS A 151 17.19 -15.07 -7.71
C CYS A 151 18.48 -14.27 -7.56
N VAL A 152 18.62 -13.54 -6.46
CA VAL A 152 19.84 -12.80 -6.10
C VAL A 152 21.05 -13.74 -6.05
N ASN A 153 20.86 -14.93 -5.46
CA ASN A 153 21.88 -15.98 -5.39
C ASN A 153 22.38 -16.47 -6.77
N VAL A 154 21.61 -16.30 -7.85
CA VAL A 154 22.09 -16.61 -9.21
C VAL A 154 23.22 -15.67 -9.58
N CYS A 155 23.02 -14.37 -9.38
CA CYS A 155 24.01 -13.36 -9.71
C CYS A 155 25.22 -13.38 -8.78
N GLU A 156 25.04 -13.65 -7.49
CA GLU A 156 26.16 -13.81 -6.55
C GLU A 156 27.11 -14.95 -6.92
N LYS A 157 26.61 -15.96 -7.64
CA LYS A 157 27.38 -17.14 -8.05
C LYS A 157 27.95 -17.03 -9.48
N MET A 158 27.65 -15.95 -10.20
CA MET A 158 28.21 -15.75 -11.53
C MET A 158 29.70 -15.44 -11.47
N ASP A 159 30.47 -16.13 -12.31
CA ASP A 159 31.87 -15.78 -12.54
C ASP A 159 31.89 -14.44 -13.31
N THR A 160 32.18 -13.35 -12.59
CA THR A 160 32.28 -11.99 -13.13
C THR A 160 33.73 -11.55 -13.27
N GLY A 161 33.98 -10.58 -14.14
CA GLY A 161 35.30 -9.99 -14.33
C GLY A 161 35.37 -9.13 -15.57
N CYS A 162 36.56 -8.60 -15.86
CA CYS A 162 36.78 -7.79 -17.04
C CYS A 162 36.93 -8.65 -18.30
N CYS A 163 36.20 -8.29 -19.35
CA CYS A 163 36.38 -8.78 -20.69
C CYS A 163 37.12 -7.73 -21.54
N VAL A 164 38.26 -8.10 -22.11
CA VAL A 164 39.05 -7.22 -22.98
C VAL A 164 38.90 -7.65 -24.43
N SER A 165 38.35 -6.77 -25.28
CA SER A 165 38.16 -6.99 -26.71
C SER A 165 38.80 -5.89 -27.55
N GLU A 166 38.75 -6.02 -28.88
CA GLU A 166 39.20 -4.96 -29.78
C GLU A 166 38.32 -3.69 -29.68
N ASP A 167 37.08 -3.84 -29.21
CA ASP A 167 36.08 -2.76 -29.10
C ASP A 167 36.12 -2.03 -27.75
N GLY A 168 36.81 -2.58 -26.74
CA GLY A 168 36.96 -1.95 -25.43
C GLY A 168 37.07 -2.95 -24.28
N CYS A 169 36.85 -2.46 -23.06
CA CYS A 169 36.88 -3.25 -21.84
C CYS A 169 35.54 -3.14 -21.11
N ILE A 170 34.91 -4.28 -20.88
CA ILE A 170 33.57 -4.36 -20.29
C ILE A 170 33.64 -5.30 -19.08
N PHE A 171 33.15 -4.85 -17.94
CA PHE A 171 32.98 -5.71 -16.76
C PHE A 171 31.59 -6.35 -16.80
N GLY A 172 31.52 -7.66 -16.63
CA GLY A 172 30.26 -8.39 -16.70
C GLY A 172 30.41 -9.88 -16.41
N ALA A 173 29.40 -10.66 -16.77
CA ALA A 173 29.48 -12.11 -16.73
C ALA A 173 30.54 -12.62 -17.72
N LEU A 174 31.49 -13.43 -17.25
CA LEU A 174 32.58 -13.93 -18.11
C LEU A 174 32.10 -14.89 -19.20
N GLU A 175 30.94 -15.53 -19.01
CA GLU A 175 30.30 -16.35 -20.04
C GLU A 175 29.93 -15.53 -21.29
N ASN A 176 29.63 -14.25 -21.12
CA ASN A 176 29.30 -13.32 -22.19
C ASN A 176 30.54 -12.65 -22.83
N CYS A 177 31.75 -13.03 -22.40
CA CYS A 177 32.98 -12.42 -22.90
C CYS A 177 33.40 -12.97 -24.26
N GLU A 178 33.28 -12.15 -25.32
CA GLU A 178 33.78 -12.47 -26.67
C GLU A 178 35.30 -12.20 -26.84
N GLY A 179 35.97 -11.71 -25.79
CA GLY A 179 37.37 -11.31 -25.77
C GLY A 179 38.26 -12.16 -24.84
N GLU A 180 39.32 -11.55 -24.30
CA GLU A 180 40.15 -12.15 -23.26
C GLU A 180 39.52 -11.90 -21.87
N PRO A 181 39.09 -12.95 -21.15
CA PRO A 181 38.46 -12.80 -19.84
C PRO A 181 39.50 -12.72 -18.72
N PHE A 182 39.27 -11.82 -17.77
CA PHE A 182 40.05 -11.64 -16.55
C PHE A 182 39.12 -11.83 -15.32
N PRO A 183 39.02 -13.06 -14.80
CA PRO A 183 38.09 -13.38 -13.71
C PRO A 183 38.38 -12.61 -12.43
N GLY A 184 37.34 -12.02 -11.84
CA GLY A 184 37.40 -11.28 -10.58
C GLY A 184 38.19 -9.97 -10.63
N GLU A 185 38.68 -9.56 -11.81
CA GLU A 185 39.44 -8.31 -11.98
C GLU A 185 38.56 -7.23 -12.59
N TYR A 186 38.63 -6.02 -12.02
CA TYR A 186 37.99 -4.84 -12.61
C TYR A 186 38.75 -4.36 -13.84
N CYS A 187 38.02 -3.82 -14.83
CA CYS A 187 38.65 -3.38 -16.06
C CYS A 187 39.70 -2.30 -15.87
N SER A 188 39.52 -1.38 -14.91
CA SER A 188 40.52 -0.36 -14.60
C SER A 188 41.87 -0.91 -14.09
N ASN A 189 41.90 -2.15 -13.58
CA ASN A 189 43.12 -2.81 -13.11
C ASN A 189 43.91 -3.48 -14.25
N ILE A 190 43.26 -3.73 -15.39
CA ILE A 190 43.89 -4.40 -16.54
C ILE A 190 44.71 -3.39 -17.34
N LEU A 191 45.97 -3.75 -17.65
CA LEU A 191 46.93 -2.81 -18.24
C LEU A 191 46.46 -2.27 -19.59
N GLU A 192 45.85 -3.12 -20.40
CA GLU A 192 45.28 -2.83 -21.71
C GLU A 192 44.10 -1.85 -21.63
N CYS A 193 43.40 -1.84 -20.49
CA CYS A 193 42.23 -1.03 -20.23
C CYS A 193 42.55 0.23 -19.43
N LYS A 194 43.69 0.28 -18.73
CA LYS A 194 44.03 1.34 -17.78
C LYS A 194 44.13 2.74 -18.38
N ASP A 195 44.56 2.83 -19.65
CA ASP A 195 44.63 4.11 -20.37
C ASP A 195 43.29 4.48 -21.04
N VAL A 196 42.29 3.60 -20.99
CA VAL A 196 40.96 3.76 -21.58
C VAL A 196 39.90 4.00 -20.50
N CYS A 197 39.96 3.24 -19.41
CA CYS A 197 39.02 3.24 -18.30
C CYS A 197 39.75 3.67 -17.01
N LEU A 198 39.48 4.90 -16.58
CA LEU A 198 40.00 5.47 -15.34
C LEU A 198 39.22 4.94 -14.16
N LYS A 199 39.93 4.35 -13.20
CA LYS A 199 39.39 3.87 -11.92
C LYS A 199 38.65 4.96 -11.14
N HIS A 200 37.58 4.59 -10.43
CA HIS A 200 36.84 5.41 -9.47
C HIS A 200 36.40 6.76 -10.07
N SER A 201 35.82 6.71 -11.27
CA SER A 201 35.42 7.91 -12.01
C SER A 201 34.13 8.54 -11.46
N PHE A 202 33.15 7.73 -11.05
CA PHE A 202 31.92 8.19 -10.41
C PHE A 202 31.34 7.09 -9.50
N THR A 203 30.39 7.46 -8.64
CA THR A 203 29.60 6.51 -7.85
C THR A 203 28.18 6.43 -8.37
N ASP A 204 27.56 5.26 -8.22
CA ASP A 204 26.14 5.06 -8.47
C ASP A 204 25.63 3.86 -7.65
N CYS A 205 24.31 3.68 -7.61
CA CYS A 205 23.74 2.43 -7.09
C CYS A 205 24.06 1.29 -8.03
N GLY A 206 24.52 0.17 -7.46
CA GLY A 206 24.95 -0.98 -8.24
C GLY A 206 24.96 -2.27 -7.46
N GLY A 207 25.59 -3.29 -8.06
CA GLY A 207 25.66 -4.63 -7.48
C GLY A 207 24.34 -5.41 -7.61
N PRO A 208 24.25 -6.59 -6.97
CA PRO A 208 23.15 -7.52 -7.17
C PRO A 208 21.80 -7.00 -6.65
N ASN A 209 21.79 -6.22 -5.56
CA ASN A 209 20.55 -5.78 -4.89
C ASN A 209 20.28 -4.27 -5.05
N ASN A 210 21.20 -3.53 -5.67
CA ASN A 210 21.11 -2.08 -5.85
C ASN A 210 20.92 -1.30 -4.52
N GLU A 211 21.43 -1.85 -3.41
CA GLU A 211 21.30 -1.29 -2.05
C GLU A 211 22.54 -0.52 -1.62
N ASP A 212 23.70 -0.81 -2.21
CA ASP A 212 24.97 -0.20 -1.87
C ASP A 212 25.44 0.77 -2.96
N VAL A 213 26.34 1.66 -2.56
CA VAL A 213 26.98 2.59 -3.48
C VAL A 213 28.25 1.94 -4.01
N TYR A 214 28.35 1.80 -5.33
CA TYR A 214 29.53 1.24 -5.99
C TYR A 214 30.32 2.33 -6.69
N TRP A 215 31.63 2.11 -6.80
CA TRP A 215 32.43 2.86 -7.75
C TRP A 215 32.20 2.36 -9.17
N TYR A 216 32.30 3.28 -10.12
CA TYR A 216 32.31 3.01 -11.54
C TYR A 216 33.53 3.64 -12.19
N ASP A 217 34.16 2.92 -13.11
CA ASP A 217 35.25 3.46 -13.91
C ASP A 217 34.73 4.45 -14.97
N SER A 218 35.63 5.13 -15.69
CA SER A 218 35.22 6.11 -16.71
C SER A 218 34.57 5.49 -17.96
N CYS A 219 34.58 4.17 -18.07
CA CYS A 219 33.89 3.41 -19.10
C CYS A 219 32.49 2.95 -18.65
N GLY A 220 32.12 3.20 -17.38
CA GLY A 220 30.84 2.79 -16.80
C GLY A 220 30.84 1.36 -16.26
N ASN A 221 32.01 0.75 -16.06
CA ASN A 221 32.09 -0.59 -15.47
C ASN A 221 32.00 -0.50 -13.95
N LEU A 222 31.21 -1.41 -13.35
CA LEU A 222 31.11 -1.59 -11.91
C LEU A 222 32.48 -1.95 -11.31
N GLU A 223 32.82 -1.35 -10.17
CA GLU A 223 34.03 -1.62 -9.41
C GLU A 223 33.72 -2.08 -7.96
N ASP A 224 34.59 -1.74 -7.01
CA ASP A 224 34.42 -2.07 -5.59
C ASP A 224 33.38 -1.16 -4.91
N VAL A 225 32.83 -1.66 -3.79
CA VAL A 225 31.89 -0.92 -2.94
C VAL A 225 32.53 0.37 -2.46
N SER A 226 31.86 1.50 -2.73
CA SER A 226 32.22 2.82 -2.24
C SER A 226 31.68 3.06 -0.84
N ALA A 227 30.41 2.71 -0.62
CA ALA A 227 29.74 2.78 0.68
C ALA A 227 28.79 1.59 0.85
N ASP A 228 28.96 0.91 1.97
CA ASP A 228 28.15 -0.20 2.46
C ASP A 228 26.98 0.39 3.26
N CYS A 229 25.77 0.29 2.72
CA CYS A 229 24.57 0.87 3.29
C CYS A 229 23.87 -0.15 4.19
N ASP A 230 23.36 0.31 5.34
CA ASP A 230 22.69 -0.58 6.29
C ASP A 230 21.24 -0.87 5.85
N SER A 231 21.06 -1.79 4.90
CA SER A 231 19.73 -2.22 4.43
C SER A 231 18.95 -3.02 5.48
N THR A 232 19.65 -3.55 6.49
CA THR A 232 19.06 -4.33 7.59
C THR A 232 18.52 -3.47 8.74
N GLY A 233 18.99 -2.23 8.86
CA GLY A 233 18.68 -1.36 9.99
C GLY A 233 19.29 -1.81 11.32
N GLU A 234 20.35 -2.61 11.32
CA GLU A 234 21.06 -3.05 12.54
C GLU A 234 21.58 -1.85 13.35
N SER A 235 21.89 -0.74 12.68
CA SER A 235 22.36 0.52 13.26
C SER A 235 21.22 1.41 13.79
N GLY A 236 19.96 0.97 13.66
CA GLY A 236 18.77 1.61 14.21
C GLY A 236 17.84 2.28 13.18
N SER A 237 18.34 2.56 11.98
CA SER A 237 17.60 3.09 10.82
C SER A 237 18.07 2.39 9.57
N THR A 238 17.15 2.07 8.67
CA THR A 238 17.51 1.46 7.39
C THR A 238 18.03 2.53 6.44
N SER A 239 19.09 2.18 5.71
CA SER A 239 19.64 3.01 4.65
C SER A 239 19.96 2.16 3.44
N GLY A 240 19.83 2.75 2.27
CA GLY A 240 20.31 2.16 1.04
C GLY A 240 20.74 3.24 0.06
N CYS A 241 21.27 2.80 -1.06
CA CYS A 241 21.76 3.69 -2.08
C CYS A 241 20.63 4.55 -2.63
N GLY A 242 20.91 5.84 -2.80
CA GLY A 242 20.00 6.76 -3.42
C GLY A 242 20.64 8.10 -3.69
N ASP A 243 19.84 8.96 -4.31
CA ASP A 243 20.25 10.29 -4.74
C ASP A 243 20.08 11.28 -3.58
N SER A 244 21.20 11.79 -3.07
CA SER A 244 21.19 12.73 -1.95
C SER A 244 21.02 14.19 -2.35
N ASP A 245 21.25 14.54 -3.62
CA ASP A 245 21.30 15.94 -4.09
C ASP A 245 20.32 16.27 -5.23
N GLY A 246 19.58 15.27 -5.71
CA GLY A 246 18.58 15.40 -6.77
C GLY A 246 19.17 15.38 -8.19
N ASP A 247 20.42 14.93 -8.37
CA ASP A 247 21.11 14.88 -9.66
C ASP A 247 20.81 13.62 -10.51
N LEU A 248 19.92 12.75 -10.02
CA LEU A 248 19.51 11.46 -10.59
C LEU A 248 20.58 10.37 -10.53
N ARG A 249 21.62 10.51 -9.70
CA ARG A 249 22.63 9.47 -9.45
C ARG A 249 22.57 9.00 -8.01
N GLY A 250 22.68 7.70 -7.82
CA GLY A 250 22.78 7.06 -6.52
C GLY A 250 24.14 7.26 -5.87
N ASP A 251 24.43 8.48 -5.41
CA ASP A 251 25.78 8.85 -5.03
C ASP A 251 26.17 8.49 -3.59
N SER A 252 25.20 8.13 -2.75
CA SER A 252 25.40 7.95 -1.31
C SER A 252 24.34 7.06 -0.66
N CYS A 253 24.63 6.61 0.58
CA CYS A 253 23.64 5.94 1.41
C CYS A 253 22.68 6.96 2.00
N ILE A 254 21.40 6.85 1.63
CA ILE A 254 20.30 7.66 2.17
C ILE A 254 19.45 6.82 3.10
N SER A 255 18.76 7.47 4.04
CA SER A 255 17.79 6.75 4.86
C SER A 255 16.60 6.31 4.02
N TRP A 256 16.18 5.07 4.22
CA TRP A 256 14.94 4.51 3.67
C TRP A 256 13.77 4.59 4.64
N ASP A 257 13.96 5.25 5.78
CA ASP A 257 12.87 5.57 6.69
C ASP A 257 12.02 6.68 6.08
N CYS A 258 10.70 6.53 6.15
CA CYS A 258 9.76 7.48 5.62
C CYS A 258 9.60 8.63 6.62
N THR A 259 9.84 9.84 6.15
CA THR A 259 9.69 11.07 6.94
C THR A 259 8.52 11.88 6.42
N ASN A 260 7.83 12.57 7.33
CA ASN A 260 6.61 13.35 6.99
C ASN A 260 5.52 12.47 6.36
N VAL A 261 5.35 11.24 6.88
CA VAL A 261 4.25 10.38 6.44
C VAL A 261 2.91 11.04 6.76
N TRP A 262 1.89 10.65 6.00
CA TRP A 262 0.53 11.04 6.29
C TRP A 262 0.09 10.42 7.62
N ASP A 263 -0.50 11.27 8.45
CA ASP A 263 -0.99 10.93 9.79
C ASP A 263 -2.34 11.63 9.99
N SER A 264 -3.38 10.87 10.27
CA SER A 264 -4.72 11.37 10.46
C SER A 264 -4.92 11.93 11.87
N LEU A 265 -5.26 13.21 11.99
CA LEU A 265 -5.52 13.90 13.27
C LEU A 265 -6.70 13.34 14.11
N ILE A 266 -7.38 12.31 13.61
CA ILE A 266 -8.53 11.66 14.26
C ILE A 266 -8.28 10.17 14.55
N VAL A 267 -7.12 9.66 14.16
CA VAL A 267 -6.68 8.28 14.40
C VAL A 267 -5.55 8.32 15.42
N ASP A 268 -5.57 7.35 16.33
CA ASP A 268 -4.52 7.09 17.32
C ASP A 268 -4.19 5.59 17.18
N GLU A 269 -3.35 5.24 16.21
CA GLU A 269 -3.14 3.84 15.79
C GLU A 269 -2.56 3.00 16.92
N ASN A 270 -1.76 3.62 17.78
CA ASN A 270 -1.05 2.93 18.85
C ASN A 270 -1.80 3.01 20.21
N GLY A 271 -2.88 3.79 20.28
CA GLY A 271 -3.74 3.96 21.45
C GLY A 271 -3.09 4.71 22.61
N ASP A 272 -2.04 5.50 22.36
CA ASP A 272 -1.27 6.20 23.39
C ASP A 272 -1.86 7.57 23.79
N GLY A 273 -2.86 8.04 23.03
CA GLY A 273 -3.58 9.29 23.24
C GLY A 273 -2.91 10.52 22.64
N ASP A 274 -1.84 10.37 21.85
CA ASP A 274 -1.30 11.41 20.98
C ASP A 274 -1.95 11.32 19.58
N LEU A 275 -2.30 12.48 19.02
CA LEU A 275 -3.01 12.59 17.73
C LEU A 275 -2.16 13.29 16.67
N VAL A 276 -0.91 13.61 17.01
CA VAL A 276 0.05 14.27 16.14
C VAL A 276 1.41 13.63 16.39
N ASP A 277 1.62 12.48 15.78
CA ASP A 277 2.95 11.93 15.80
C ASP A 277 3.78 12.65 14.71
N VAL A 278 4.96 13.13 15.06
CA VAL A 278 5.99 13.39 14.03
C VAL A 278 6.50 12.01 13.62
N ILE A 279 5.74 11.33 12.77
CA ILE A 279 6.04 9.94 12.50
C ILE A 279 7.13 9.86 11.43
N THR A 280 8.34 9.57 11.89
CA THR A 280 9.26 8.81 11.06
C THR A 280 8.85 7.34 11.18
N ARG A 281 8.43 6.72 10.07
CA ARG A 281 8.20 5.27 9.99
C ARG A 281 9.45 4.61 9.42
N LYS A 282 9.87 3.48 9.99
CA LYS A 282 11.03 2.76 9.47
C LYS A 282 10.71 2.10 8.15
N HIS A 283 11.73 1.86 7.34
CA HIS A 283 11.56 0.99 6.19
C HIS A 283 10.95 -0.37 6.60
N GLY A 284 9.88 -0.80 5.91
CA GLY A 284 9.16 -2.02 6.22
C GLY A 284 8.02 -1.87 7.25
N ASP A 285 7.94 -0.74 7.97
CA ASP A 285 6.79 -0.45 8.82
C ASP A 285 5.52 -0.32 7.98
N SER A 286 4.41 -0.79 8.56
CA SER A 286 3.07 -0.55 8.03
C SER A 286 2.10 -0.19 9.14
N TRP A 287 1.13 0.66 8.83
CA TRP A 287 0.13 1.15 9.78
C TRP A 287 -1.23 1.28 9.10
N CYS A 288 -2.25 1.53 9.92
CA CYS A 288 -3.62 1.60 9.47
C CYS A 288 -4.16 2.98 9.64
N GLU A 289 -4.86 3.42 8.61
CA GLU A 289 -5.39 4.76 8.53
C GLU A 289 -6.86 4.72 8.16
N TYR A 290 -7.62 5.65 8.71
CA TYR A 290 -9.07 5.56 8.69
C TYR A 290 -9.71 6.89 8.29
N GLN A 291 -10.73 6.78 7.44
CA GLN A 291 -11.49 7.95 6.99
C GLN A 291 -12.30 8.61 8.12
N ALA A 292 -12.55 7.89 9.22
CA ALA A 292 -13.32 8.34 10.37
C ALA A 292 -12.75 7.73 11.65
N ALA A 293 -13.19 8.25 12.80
CA ALA A 293 -12.88 7.64 14.08
C ALA A 293 -13.32 6.16 14.11
N VAL A 294 -12.42 5.30 14.55
CA VAL A 294 -12.63 3.86 14.65
C VAL A 294 -12.84 3.44 16.11
N GLY A 295 -13.41 2.24 16.30
CA GLY A 295 -13.64 1.66 17.62
C GLY A 295 -15.11 1.34 17.89
N PRO A 296 -15.44 0.74 19.05
CA PRO A 296 -16.79 0.28 19.35
C PRO A 296 -17.82 1.39 19.13
N THR A 297 -18.73 1.20 18.18
CA THR A 297 -19.81 2.14 17.79
C THR A 297 -19.36 3.48 17.16
N LEU A 298 -18.07 3.68 16.91
CA LEU A 298 -17.52 4.92 16.32
C LEU A 298 -17.39 4.85 14.80
N ASP A 299 -17.22 3.64 14.29
CA ASP A 299 -17.11 3.33 12.88
C ASP A 299 -18.29 3.82 12.04
N LEU A 300 -18.04 4.79 11.17
CA LEU A 300 -19.05 5.32 10.27
C LEU A 300 -19.39 4.30 9.16
N PRO A 301 -20.68 4.00 8.92
CA PRO A 301 -21.09 3.19 7.79
C PRO A 301 -20.52 3.74 6.47
N GLY A 302 -19.90 2.87 5.67
CA GLY A 302 -19.29 3.25 4.40
C GLY A 302 -17.92 3.93 4.49
N SER A 303 -17.33 4.06 5.68
CA SER A 303 -15.97 4.61 5.79
C SER A 303 -14.94 3.63 5.23
N THR A 304 -13.92 4.15 4.57
CA THR A 304 -12.82 3.37 4.02
C THR A 304 -11.68 3.22 5.04
N HIS A 305 -11.00 2.08 4.97
CA HIS A 305 -9.77 1.80 5.71
C HIS A 305 -8.61 1.70 4.71
N TYR A 306 -7.47 2.27 5.09
CA TYR A 306 -6.26 2.31 4.31
C TYR A 306 -5.14 1.63 5.10
N ARG A 307 -4.30 0.90 4.37
CA ARG A 307 -3.03 0.39 4.85
C ARG A 307 -1.94 1.26 4.27
N HIS A 308 -1.19 1.89 5.14
CA HIS A 308 -0.01 2.66 4.76
C HIS A 308 1.23 1.82 5.05
N TYR A 309 2.27 1.97 4.25
CA TYR A 309 3.54 1.29 4.50
C TYR A 309 4.72 2.06 3.94
N CYS A 310 5.88 1.91 4.57
CA CYS A 310 7.10 2.59 4.20
C CYS A 310 8.01 1.71 3.35
N LEU A 311 8.25 2.11 2.10
CA LEU A 311 9.12 1.39 1.17
C LEU A 311 10.17 2.34 0.59
N LYS A 312 11.46 2.10 0.89
CA LYS A 312 12.62 2.86 0.40
C LYS A 312 12.43 4.39 0.53
N GLY A 313 12.00 4.85 1.70
CA GLY A 313 11.78 6.27 2.01
C GLY A 313 10.49 6.86 1.44
N GLN A 314 9.68 6.06 0.74
CA GLN A 314 8.40 6.47 0.18
C GLN A 314 7.24 5.81 0.94
N GLU A 315 6.28 6.64 1.33
CA GLU A 315 5.01 6.18 1.86
C GLU A 315 4.13 5.69 0.71
N MET A 316 3.66 4.46 0.85
CA MET A 316 2.75 3.81 -0.06
C MET A 316 1.40 3.64 0.63
N VAL A 317 0.31 3.81 -0.13
CA VAL A 317 -1.05 3.74 0.39
C VAL A 317 -1.84 2.71 -0.40
N GLU A 318 -2.43 1.76 0.33
CA GLU A 318 -3.31 0.72 -0.19
C GLU A 318 -4.70 0.85 0.45
N GLN A 319 -5.75 0.89 -0.36
CA GLN A 319 -7.11 0.83 0.15
C GLN A 319 -7.50 -0.63 0.42
N CYS A 320 -7.96 -0.96 1.64
CA CYS A 320 -8.29 -2.35 1.97
C CYS A 320 -9.52 -2.88 1.23
N SER A 321 -10.60 -2.09 1.21
CA SER A 321 -11.75 -2.30 0.34
C SER A 321 -12.58 -1.02 0.26
N SER A 322 -13.32 -0.85 -0.83
CA SER A 322 -14.32 0.22 -1.01
C SER A 322 -15.63 -0.04 -0.27
N ASP A 323 -15.93 -1.28 0.09
CA ASP A 323 -17.23 -1.71 0.65
C ASP A 323 -17.18 -2.17 2.11
N ARG A 324 -16.04 -1.99 2.79
CA ARG A 324 -15.75 -2.52 4.14
C ARG A 324 -15.82 -4.05 4.27
N SER A 325 -15.81 -4.81 3.17
CA SER A 325 -15.56 -6.27 3.23
C SER A 325 -14.15 -6.59 3.73
N ARG A 326 -13.23 -5.61 3.65
CA ARG A 326 -11.91 -5.65 4.26
C ARG A 326 -11.62 -4.36 5.02
N ILE A 327 -10.74 -4.50 6.00
CA ILE A 327 -10.50 -3.56 7.09
C ILE A 327 -9.00 -3.59 7.40
N CYS A 328 -8.43 -2.43 7.70
CA CYS A 328 -7.04 -2.38 8.13
C CYS A 328 -6.96 -2.66 9.63
N MET A 329 -6.20 -3.67 10.00
CA MET A 329 -5.84 -3.98 11.38
C MET A 329 -4.38 -3.65 11.65
N TYR A 330 -4.16 -2.94 12.74
CA TYR A 330 -2.85 -2.57 13.25
C TYR A 330 -2.39 -3.54 14.35
N GLY A 331 -1.08 -3.79 14.39
CA GLY A 331 -0.42 -4.40 15.53
C GLY A 331 1.09 -4.20 15.49
N GLU A 332 1.78 -4.75 16.48
CA GLU A 332 3.25 -4.74 16.54
C GLU A 332 3.79 -6.17 16.40
N LEU A 333 4.69 -6.35 15.44
CA LEU A 333 5.49 -7.57 15.31
C LEU A 333 6.72 -7.43 16.22
N LYS A 334 6.84 -8.31 17.22
CA LYS A 334 7.99 -8.36 18.12
C LYS A 334 8.94 -9.46 17.70
N PHE A 335 10.12 -9.07 17.23
CA PHE A 335 11.21 -9.98 16.87
C PHE A 335 12.13 -10.26 18.07
N SER A 336 12.20 -9.31 19.01
CA SER A 336 12.95 -9.47 20.27
C SER A 336 12.33 -8.59 21.37
N PRO A 337 12.77 -8.71 22.64
CA PRO A 337 12.32 -7.83 23.72
C PRO A 337 12.58 -6.33 23.46
N THR A 338 13.50 -6.02 22.55
CA THR A 338 13.93 -4.64 22.22
C THR A 338 13.65 -4.25 20.78
N THR A 339 13.12 -5.17 19.97
CA THR A 339 12.90 -4.97 18.53
C THR A 339 11.46 -5.28 18.20
N SER A 340 10.70 -4.24 17.89
CA SER A 340 9.36 -4.31 17.34
C SER A 340 9.28 -3.53 16.03
N MET A 341 8.34 -3.93 15.19
CA MET A 341 7.98 -3.25 13.95
C MET A 341 6.46 -3.07 13.92
N SER A 342 6.01 -1.93 13.45
CA SER A 342 4.58 -1.69 13.24
C SER A 342 4.10 -2.46 12.02
N ALA A 343 2.94 -3.10 12.14
CA ALA A 343 2.36 -3.91 11.09
C ALA A 343 0.87 -3.59 10.91
N GLY A 344 0.53 -3.07 9.73
CA GLY A 344 -0.82 -2.88 9.24
C GLY A 344 -1.14 -3.93 8.17
N SER A 345 -2.29 -4.59 8.29
CA SER A 345 -2.74 -5.58 7.32
C SER A 345 -4.22 -5.43 6.99
N CYS A 346 -4.56 -5.55 5.72
CA CYS A 346 -5.94 -5.58 5.27
C CYS A 346 -6.51 -7.00 5.43
N VAL A 347 -7.40 -7.20 6.39
CA VAL A 347 -8.04 -8.50 6.66
C VAL A 347 -9.52 -8.47 6.27
N GLU A 348 -10.12 -9.65 6.09
CA GLU A 348 -11.57 -9.76 5.85
C GLU A 348 -12.36 -9.28 7.06
N ASN A 349 -13.42 -8.52 6.84
CA ASN A 349 -14.30 -8.02 7.89
C ASN A 349 -15.39 -9.06 8.19
N LEU A 350 -15.22 -9.82 9.27
CA LEU A 350 -16.12 -10.91 9.67
C LEU A 350 -17.29 -10.46 10.55
N TRP A 351 -17.83 -9.26 10.29
CA TRP A 351 -18.88 -8.64 11.11
C TRP A 351 -20.17 -9.48 11.18
N GLU A 352 -20.46 -10.33 10.18
CA GLU A 352 -21.62 -11.22 10.18
C GLU A 352 -21.57 -12.16 11.38
N GLY A 353 -20.39 -12.63 11.76
CA GLY A 353 -20.19 -13.50 12.90
C GLY A 353 -20.53 -12.84 14.24
N CYS A 354 -20.38 -11.50 14.33
CA CYS A 354 -20.84 -10.73 15.49
C CYS A 354 -22.35 -10.83 15.69
N SER A 355 -23.12 -10.85 14.60
CA SER A 355 -24.58 -10.93 14.67
C SER A 355 -25.09 -12.31 15.12
N GLU A 356 -24.26 -13.33 14.99
CA GLU A 356 -24.56 -14.71 15.40
C GLU A 356 -24.14 -15.02 16.85
N ALA A 357 -23.27 -14.19 17.43
CA ALA A 357 -22.80 -14.36 18.80
C ALA A 357 -23.93 -14.14 19.81
N THR A 358 -24.28 -15.18 20.57
CA THR A 358 -25.34 -15.12 21.60
C THR A 358 -24.79 -15.07 23.02
N THR A 359 -23.48 -15.28 23.18
CA THR A 359 -22.81 -15.17 24.47
C THR A 359 -21.64 -14.20 24.37
N LYS A 360 -21.30 -13.61 25.53
CA LYS A 360 -20.11 -12.78 25.66
C LYS A 360 -18.84 -13.50 25.20
N LEU A 361 -18.73 -14.80 25.49
CA LEU A 361 -17.56 -15.60 25.12
C LEU A 361 -17.45 -15.77 23.60
N ASP A 362 -18.58 -16.01 22.92
CA ASP A 362 -18.58 -16.14 21.46
C ASP A 362 -18.33 -14.78 20.78
N CYS A 363 -18.83 -13.70 21.37
CA CYS A 363 -18.67 -12.35 20.82
C CYS A 363 -17.24 -11.83 20.95
N GLU A 364 -16.59 -12.07 22.09
CA GLU A 364 -15.21 -11.62 22.34
C GLU A 364 -14.18 -12.65 21.82
N ASP A 365 -14.57 -13.56 20.91
CA ASP A 365 -13.61 -14.40 20.21
C ASP A 365 -12.71 -13.52 19.32
N PRO A 366 -11.37 -13.63 19.44
CA PRO A 366 -10.45 -12.83 18.64
C PRO A 366 -10.65 -12.94 17.14
N SER A 367 -11.15 -14.08 16.65
CA SER A 367 -11.41 -14.31 15.22
C SER A 367 -12.65 -13.61 14.68
N LEU A 368 -13.55 -13.14 15.56
CA LEU A 368 -14.82 -12.54 15.16
C LEU A 368 -14.79 -11.00 15.17
N MET A 369 -13.78 -10.38 15.79
CA MET A 369 -13.57 -8.92 15.81
C MET A 369 -14.82 -8.15 16.27
N CYS A 370 -15.40 -8.57 17.40
CA CYS A 370 -16.59 -7.95 18.01
C CYS A 370 -16.33 -7.57 19.48
N VAL A 371 -17.19 -6.71 20.03
CA VAL A 371 -17.22 -6.39 21.47
C VAL A 371 -18.63 -6.56 21.98
N TRP A 372 -18.69 -7.22 23.13
CA TRP A 372 -19.93 -7.40 23.85
C TRP A 372 -20.35 -6.13 24.58
N LEU A 373 -21.37 -5.43 24.07
CA LEU A 373 -21.89 -4.18 24.66
C LEU A 373 -22.81 -4.36 25.88
N GLY A 374 -22.85 -5.53 26.52
CA GLY A 374 -23.91 -5.96 27.45
C GLY A 374 -24.55 -4.90 28.38
N GLY A 375 -25.88 -4.89 28.45
CA GLY A 375 -26.70 -4.09 29.37
C GLY A 375 -28.09 -4.70 29.61
N SER A 376 -28.59 -4.58 30.84
CA SER A 376 -29.77 -5.24 31.42
C SER A 376 -31.06 -5.32 30.56
N GLU A 377 -31.60 -6.54 30.47
CA GLU A 377 -32.95 -6.97 30.02
C GLU A 377 -33.29 -6.97 28.52
N GLU A 378 -32.42 -6.50 27.62
CA GLU A 378 -32.49 -6.83 26.19
C GLU A 378 -31.06 -6.90 25.63
N GLU A 379 -30.66 -8.10 25.19
CA GLU A 379 -29.31 -8.42 24.69
C GLU A 379 -29.06 -7.70 23.35
N THR A 380 -28.10 -6.78 23.32
CA THR A 380 -27.64 -6.14 22.08
C THR A 380 -26.14 -6.33 21.92
N VAL A 381 -25.75 -6.96 20.81
CA VAL A 381 -24.36 -7.10 20.34
C VAL A 381 -24.06 -5.94 19.39
N ALA A 382 -22.85 -5.39 19.42
CA ALA A 382 -22.38 -4.50 18.36
C ALA A 382 -21.01 -4.93 17.86
N PRO A 383 -20.73 -4.71 16.56
CA PRO A 383 -19.37 -4.84 16.06
C PRO A 383 -18.48 -3.79 16.74
N SER A 384 -17.22 -4.15 16.96
CA SER A 384 -16.22 -3.21 17.45
C SER A 384 -14.85 -3.56 16.90
N PHE A 385 -14.12 -2.54 16.51
CA PHE A 385 -12.83 -2.71 15.87
C PHE A 385 -11.61 -2.64 16.79
N GLU A 386 -11.80 -2.43 18.09
CA GLU A 386 -10.70 -2.45 19.05
C GLU A 386 -11.01 -3.30 20.27
N ILE A 387 -10.44 -4.50 20.27
CA ILE A 387 -9.77 -4.98 21.46
C ILE A 387 -8.29 -4.92 21.11
N SER A 388 -7.51 -4.12 21.85
CA SER A 388 -6.08 -4.33 21.98
C SER A 388 -5.87 -5.78 22.42
N PHE A 389 -5.75 -6.71 21.47
CA PHE A 389 -5.54 -8.11 21.77
C PHE A 389 -4.19 -8.21 22.47
N GLY A 390 -4.20 -8.77 23.68
CA GLY A 390 -2.98 -9.19 24.32
C GLY A 390 -2.26 -10.19 23.42
N TYR A 391 -1.16 -9.72 22.82
CA TYR A 391 0.06 -10.36 22.30
C TYR A 391 0.06 -11.80 21.71
N ASP A 392 -0.79 -12.73 22.13
CA ASP A 392 -0.61 -14.17 21.84
C ASP A 392 -1.42 -14.70 20.65
N SER A 393 -2.55 -14.07 20.28
CA SER A 393 -3.42 -14.57 19.21
C SER A 393 -3.10 -13.94 17.84
N PHE A 394 -2.68 -12.67 17.87
CA PHE A 394 -2.48 -11.83 16.69
C PHE A 394 -1.23 -12.23 15.87
N SER A 395 -0.21 -12.75 16.55
CA SER A 395 1.04 -13.22 15.92
C SER A 395 0.81 -14.36 14.94
N LYS A 396 -0.23 -15.20 15.14
CA LYS A 396 -0.48 -16.39 14.32
C LYS A 396 -1.19 -16.10 12.99
N GLU A 397 -2.12 -15.15 12.94
CA GLU A 397 -2.81 -14.78 11.69
C GLU A 397 -2.01 -13.81 10.83
N LEU A 398 -1.19 -12.94 11.44
CA LEU A 398 -0.26 -12.08 10.69
C LEU A 398 0.83 -12.89 9.98
N LEU A 399 1.34 -13.96 10.60
CA LEU A 399 2.32 -14.88 9.99
C LEU A 399 1.74 -15.63 8.76
N ILE A 400 0.42 -15.84 8.71
CA ILE A 400 -0.24 -16.58 7.63
C ILE A 400 -0.60 -15.65 6.44
N SER A 401 -0.87 -14.36 6.69
CA SER A 401 -1.23 -13.38 5.65
C SER A 401 -0.07 -12.50 5.15
N GLY A 402 0.96 -12.29 5.97
CA GLY A 402 2.13 -11.44 5.67
C GLY A 402 3.31 -12.17 5.02
N GLY A 403 3.11 -13.37 4.50
CA GLY A 403 4.16 -14.19 3.91
C GLY A 403 4.69 -13.60 2.60
N LYS A 404 5.67 -12.68 2.69
CA LYS A 404 6.66 -12.44 1.63
C LYS A 404 7.92 -11.63 2.01
N TYR A 405 8.06 -11.14 3.25
CA TYR A 405 9.24 -10.36 3.68
C TYR A 405 9.95 -10.89 4.92
N LEU A 406 9.62 -12.10 5.39
CA LEU A 406 10.32 -12.69 6.52
C LEU A 406 11.49 -13.53 5.99
N ASP A 407 12.71 -13.09 6.30
CA ASP A 407 13.93 -13.88 6.18
C ASP A 407 13.73 -15.26 6.86
N GLU A 408 14.11 -16.34 6.17
CA GLU A 408 13.89 -17.74 6.56
C GLU A 408 14.74 -18.19 7.78
N SER A 409 15.31 -17.25 8.54
CA SER A 409 16.09 -17.51 9.75
C SER A 409 15.26 -17.61 11.03
N VAL A 410 13.95 -17.30 10.98
CA VAL A 410 13.05 -17.44 12.14
C VAL A 410 12.50 -18.86 12.22
N THR A 411 13.21 -19.73 12.93
CA THR A 411 12.67 -21.05 13.30
C THR A 411 11.58 -20.91 14.37
N ASP A 412 10.56 -21.75 14.29
CA ASP A 412 9.37 -21.86 15.17
C ASP A 412 9.67 -21.84 16.70
N ASP A 413 10.93 -21.99 17.11
CA ASP A 413 11.36 -22.13 18.50
C ASP A 413 11.74 -20.81 19.20
N GLN A 414 11.62 -19.64 18.55
CA GLN A 414 12.03 -18.34 19.13
C GLN A 414 10.89 -17.46 19.67
N ILE A 415 9.63 -17.91 19.60
CA ILE A 415 8.49 -17.17 20.19
C ILE A 415 8.47 -17.39 21.71
N TYR A 416 9.05 -16.45 22.46
CA TYR A 416 8.92 -16.43 23.91
C TYR A 416 7.56 -15.87 24.33
N ILE A 417 6.59 -16.76 24.53
CA ILE A 417 5.33 -16.48 25.22
C ILE A 417 5.66 -16.32 26.72
N LYS A 418 5.31 -15.18 27.30
CA LYS A 418 5.44 -14.94 28.75
C LYS A 418 4.05 -14.82 29.36
N ASP A 419 3.75 -15.79 30.23
CA ASP A 419 2.51 -15.94 31.03
C ASP A 419 1.93 -14.65 31.63
#